data_AF-A0A497PGB3-F1
#
_entry.id   AF-A0A497PGB3-F1
#
_cell.length_a   1.000
_cell.length_b   1.000
_cell.length_c   1.000
_cell.angle_alpha   90.00
_cell.angle_beta   90.00
_cell.angle_gamma   90.00
#
_symmetry.space_group_name_H-M   'P 1'
#
loop_
_entity.id
_entity.type
_entity.pdbx_description
1 polymer ?
#
loop_
_entity_poly.entity_id
_entity_poly.type
_entity_poly.pdbx_seq_one_letter_code
_entity_poly.pdbx_strand_id
1 'polypeptide(L)'
;MTRNKSLIIALTDFKQAMKVRYVKYSFFGTALLGPILVVMMVGGPLALIPSTSSDYPIMVSMMIPLGSAILALMAVIPAGLISANALVGEKEQRTLEPLLVTPLTDRQLLWGKVLGSLIPCVILLYGGTAVTAIAINVLLLVMGNPLVLFPDPPGMFLIFVVGPIVALAIISTMILISGKVSRVYEAYQTGSVAVLVLMIPLYLPMMQFSGSVGSLDLIWLSDLITFAVALVLASLTWALATKRFNRDQMVTQV
;
A
#
# COMPACT_ATOMS: atom_id res chain seq x y z
N MET A 1 -10.95 -28.57 -10.21
CA MET A 1 -11.07 -27.40 -11.13
C MET A 1 -11.72 -26.15 -10.51
N THR A 2 -11.73 -25.98 -9.18
CA THR A 2 -12.38 -24.85 -8.47
C THR A 2 -11.47 -23.65 -8.19
N ARG A 3 -10.14 -23.80 -8.33
CA ARG A 3 -9.14 -22.78 -7.93
C ARG A 3 -9.09 -21.53 -8.81
N ASN A 4 -9.71 -21.55 -10.00
CA ASN A 4 -9.64 -20.43 -10.96
C ASN A 4 -10.80 -19.43 -10.85
N LYS A 5 -11.91 -19.79 -10.19
CA LYS A 5 -13.11 -18.93 -10.18
C LYS A 5 -12.88 -17.63 -9.41
N SER A 6 -12.28 -17.69 -8.22
CA SER A 6 -11.99 -16.50 -7.41
C SER A 6 -11.01 -15.54 -8.07
N LEU A 7 -10.01 -16.07 -8.79
CA LEU A 7 -9.00 -15.26 -9.47
C LEU A 7 -9.56 -14.59 -10.74
N ILE A 8 -10.44 -15.27 -11.47
CA ILE A 8 -11.16 -14.68 -12.62
C ILE A 8 -12.08 -13.54 -12.14
N ILE A 9 -12.77 -13.73 -11.02
CA ILE A 9 -13.60 -12.67 -10.40
C ILE A 9 -12.73 -11.50 -9.99
N ALA A 10 -11.64 -11.75 -9.24
CA ALA A 10 -10.70 -10.70 -8.83
C ALA A 10 -10.16 -9.87 -10.01
N LEU A 11 -9.81 -10.52 -11.13
CA LEU A 11 -9.35 -9.84 -12.35
C LEU A 11 -10.47 -9.06 -13.05
N THR A 12 -11.70 -9.57 -13.00
CA THR A 12 -12.87 -8.91 -13.60
C THR A 12 -13.24 -7.66 -12.79
N ASP A 13 -13.29 -7.78 -11.47
CA ASP A 13 -13.54 -6.69 -10.53
C ASP A 13 -12.45 -5.62 -10.64
N PHE A 14 -11.19 -6.03 -10.71
CA PHE A 14 -10.08 -5.10 -10.94
C PHE A 14 -10.24 -4.34 -12.28
N LYS A 15 -10.59 -5.05 -13.36
CA LYS A 15 -10.82 -4.44 -14.67
C LYS A 15 -11.99 -3.47 -14.65
N GLN A 16 -13.05 -3.76 -13.87
CA GLN A 16 -14.16 -2.84 -13.67
C GLN A 16 -13.74 -1.63 -12.83
N ALA A 17 -13.00 -1.83 -11.74
CA ALA A 17 -12.46 -0.74 -10.92
C ALA A 17 -11.58 0.21 -11.73
N MET A 18 -10.75 -0.33 -12.65
CA MET A 18 -9.92 0.46 -13.58
C MET A 18 -10.71 1.30 -14.59
N LYS A 19 -11.99 1.01 -14.84
CA LYS A 19 -12.86 1.87 -15.67
C LYS A 19 -13.27 3.14 -14.94
N VAL A 20 -13.24 3.12 -13.61
CA VAL A 20 -13.63 4.25 -12.79
C VAL A 20 -12.52 5.31 -12.81
N ARG A 21 -12.87 6.52 -13.25
CA ARG A 21 -11.91 7.57 -13.59
C ARG A 21 -10.98 7.95 -12.43
N TYR A 22 -11.49 8.06 -11.21
CA TYR A 22 -10.69 8.39 -10.03
C TYR A 22 -9.78 7.23 -9.58
N VAL A 23 -10.23 5.97 -9.69
CA VAL A 23 -9.39 4.79 -9.40
C VAL A 23 -8.23 4.72 -10.37
N LYS A 24 -8.52 4.91 -11.67
CA LYS A 24 -7.51 4.94 -12.72
C LYS A 24 -6.45 6.03 -12.48
N TYR A 25 -6.88 7.26 -12.20
CA TYR A 25 -5.94 8.36 -11.95
C TYR A 25 -5.13 8.16 -10.67
N SER A 26 -5.70 7.59 -9.62
CA SER A 26 -4.94 7.24 -8.40
C SER A 26 -3.90 6.16 -8.68
N PHE A 27 -4.27 5.09 -9.40
CA PHE A 27 -3.36 4.00 -9.72
C PHE A 27 -2.18 4.46 -10.60
N PHE A 28 -2.45 5.11 -11.73
CA PHE A 28 -1.38 5.62 -12.59
C PHE A 28 -0.62 6.79 -11.95
N GLY A 29 -1.32 7.62 -11.17
CA GLY A 29 -0.72 8.74 -10.45
C GLY A 29 0.30 8.25 -9.43
N THR A 30 -0.06 7.28 -8.58
CA THR A 30 0.87 6.71 -7.58
C THR A 30 1.98 5.88 -8.21
N ALA A 31 1.70 5.17 -9.30
CA ALA A 31 2.71 4.43 -10.07
C ALA A 31 3.83 5.32 -10.64
N LEU A 32 3.50 6.56 -11.01
CA LEU A 32 4.47 7.53 -11.53
C LEU A 32 5.03 8.43 -10.41
N LEU A 33 4.15 9.05 -9.63
CA LEU A 33 4.53 10.02 -8.59
C LEU A 33 5.35 9.38 -7.49
N GLY A 34 5.02 8.16 -7.04
CA GLY A 34 5.78 7.50 -5.98
C GLY A 34 7.26 7.38 -6.34
N PRO A 35 7.59 6.75 -7.48
CA PRO A 35 8.97 6.67 -7.94
C PRO A 35 9.63 8.01 -8.19
N ILE A 36 8.95 8.93 -8.87
CA ILE A 36 9.50 10.26 -9.19
C ILE A 36 9.85 11.04 -7.91
N LEU A 37 8.94 11.04 -6.93
CA LEU A 37 9.15 11.72 -5.66
C LEU A 37 10.35 11.16 -4.91
N VAL A 38 10.51 9.84 -4.86
CA VAL A 38 11.64 9.23 -4.16
C VAL A 38 12.95 9.42 -4.91
N VAL A 39 12.95 9.38 -6.24
CA VAL A 39 14.15 9.71 -7.04
C VAL A 39 14.54 11.18 -6.83
N MET A 40 13.59 12.11 -6.80
CA MET A 40 13.91 13.52 -6.55
C MET A 40 14.36 13.78 -5.11
N MET A 41 13.74 13.12 -4.12
CA MET A 41 14.07 13.31 -2.71
C MET A 41 15.38 12.63 -2.31
N VAL A 42 15.67 11.44 -2.81
CA VAL A 42 16.84 10.65 -2.43
C VAL A 42 17.94 10.78 -3.47
N GLY A 43 17.63 10.47 -4.74
CA GLY A 43 18.60 10.51 -5.82
C GLY A 43 19.16 11.91 -6.08
N GLY A 44 18.29 12.93 -6.12
CA GLY A 44 18.67 14.31 -6.40
C GLY A 44 19.76 14.86 -5.45
N PRO A 45 19.52 14.92 -4.13
CA PRO A 45 20.52 15.38 -3.17
C PRO A 45 21.80 14.54 -3.17
N LEU A 46 21.68 13.20 -3.30
CA LEU A 46 22.83 12.31 -3.34
C LEU A 46 23.67 12.46 -4.62
N ALA A 47 23.08 12.93 -5.72
CA ALA A 47 23.80 13.24 -6.96
C ALA A 47 24.59 14.56 -6.88
N LEU A 48 24.03 15.56 -6.20
CA LEU A 48 24.61 16.91 -6.15
C LEU A 48 25.83 16.99 -5.23
N ILE A 49 25.93 16.09 -4.27
CA ILE A 49 26.99 16.12 -3.25
C ILE A 49 28.08 15.12 -3.62
N PRO A 50 29.35 15.55 -3.66
CA PRO A 50 30.46 14.64 -3.87
C PRO A 50 30.54 13.61 -2.74
N SER A 51 30.69 12.34 -3.10
CA SER A 51 30.87 11.22 -2.17
C SER A 51 32.10 11.32 -1.24
N THR A 52 33.01 12.26 -1.51
CA THR A 52 34.18 12.56 -0.67
C THR A 52 33.88 13.48 0.53
N SER A 53 32.68 14.07 0.59
CA SER A 53 32.26 14.92 1.71
C SER A 53 31.91 14.08 2.95
N SER A 54 32.16 14.63 4.15
CA SER A 54 31.78 14.03 5.44
C SER A 54 30.27 13.84 5.61
N ASP A 55 29.49 14.59 4.83
CA ASP A 55 28.03 14.68 4.97
C ASP A 55 27.31 13.60 4.15
N TYR A 56 27.99 13.06 3.12
CA TYR A 56 27.46 12.01 2.25
C TYR A 56 26.94 10.77 3.02
N PRO A 57 27.70 10.14 3.94
CA PRO A 57 27.22 8.96 4.67
C PRO A 57 26.02 9.28 5.59
N ILE A 58 25.98 10.49 6.15
CA ILE A 58 24.87 10.93 7.01
C ILE A 58 23.60 11.02 6.15
N MET A 59 23.68 11.66 4.99
CA MET A 59 22.54 11.78 4.08
C MET A 59 22.06 10.44 3.54
N VAL A 60 22.98 9.54 3.19
CA VAL A 60 22.65 8.16 2.78
C VAL A 60 21.87 7.44 3.88
N SER A 61 22.35 7.51 5.13
CA SER A 61 21.70 6.84 6.28
C SER A 61 20.31 7.38 6.61
N MET A 62 20.04 8.65 6.30
CA MET A 62 18.75 9.28 6.56
C MET A 62 17.80 9.17 5.37
N MET A 63 18.26 9.43 4.16
CA MET A 63 17.39 9.58 2.98
C MET A 63 16.89 8.23 2.46
N ILE A 64 17.70 7.17 2.52
CA ILE A 64 17.32 5.87 1.95
C ILE A 64 16.15 5.23 2.71
N PRO A 65 16.19 5.10 4.06
CA PRO A 65 15.06 4.54 4.80
C PRO A 65 13.77 5.35 4.60
N LEU A 66 13.90 6.68 4.49
CA LEU A 66 12.77 7.56 4.21
C LEU A 66 12.20 7.37 2.80
N GLY A 67 13.06 7.17 1.81
CA GLY A 67 12.64 6.83 0.46
C GLY A 67 11.88 5.50 0.40
N SER A 68 12.40 4.47 1.08
CA SER A 68 11.74 3.16 1.21
C SER A 68 10.35 3.28 1.86
N ALA A 69 10.26 4.05 2.94
CA ALA A 69 9.02 4.38 3.64
C ALA A 69 7.99 5.08 2.75
N ILE A 70 8.38 6.14 2.06
CA ILE A 70 7.49 6.93 1.18
C ILE A 70 7.02 6.10 -0.03
N LEU A 71 7.87 5.24 -0.58
CA LEU A 71 7.48 4.32 -1.65
C LEU A 71 6.42 3.33 -1.18
N ALA A 72 6.64 2.68 -0.03
CA ALA A 72 5.68 1.73 0.53
C ALA A 72 4.33 2.41 0.77
N LEU A 73 4.36 3.63 1.27
CA LEU A 73 3.19 4.51 1.44
C LEU A 73 2.40 4.73 0.14
N MET A 74 3.09 5.21 -0.89
CA MET A 74 2.47 5.58 -2.16
C MET A 74 1.85 4.37 -2.85
N ALA A 75 2.48 3.21 -2.73
CA ALA A 75 1.98 1.96 -3.33
C ALA A 75 0.71 1.43 -2.64
N VAL A 76 0.45 1.79 -1.38
CA VAL A 76 -0.69 1.31 -0.59
C VAL A 76 -1.95 2.18 -0.77
N ILE A 77 -1.81 3.46 -1.10
CA ILE A 77 -2.94 4.38 -1.38
C ILE A 77 -3.98 3.79 -2.35
N PRO A 78 -3.61 3.28 -3.55
CA PRO A 78 -4.59 2.74 -4.48
C PRO A 78 -5.29 1.48 -3.95
N ALA A 79 -4.67 0.71 -3.05
CA ALA A 79 -5.30 -0.44 -2.43
C ALA A 79 -6.55 -0.05 -1.63
N GLY A 80 -6.47 1.04 -0.86
CA GLY A 80 -7.61 1.57 -0.11
C GLY A 80 -8.74 2.07 -1.02
N LEU A 81 -8.40 2.70 -2.14
CA LEU A 81 -9.39 3.23 -3.08
C LEU A 81 -10.08 2.12 -3.90
N ILE A 82 -9.31 1.14 -4.38
CA ILE A 82 -9.85 -0.02 -5.10
C ILE A 82 -10.76 -0.84 -4.17
N SER A 83 -10.34 -1.07 -2.92
CA SER A 83 -11.16 -1.81 -1.94
C SER A 83 -12.41 -1.06 -1.49
N ALA A 84 -12.36 0.27 -1.33
CA ALA A 84 -13.54 1.08 -1.04
C ALA A 84 -14.58 1.03 -2.18
N ASN A 85 -14.11 1.10 -3.43
CA ASN A 85 -14.98 1.02 -4.60
C ASN A 85 -15.53 -0.40 -4.84
N ALA A 86 -14.89 -1.45 -4.30
CA ALA A 86 -15.30 -2.84 -4.53
C ALA A 86 -16.68 -3.18 -3.93
N LEU A 87 -17.11 -2.55 -2.83
CA LEU A 87 -18.47 -2.76 -2.26
C LEU A 87 -19.40 -1.60 -2.58
N VAL A 88 -18.96 -0.37 -2.33
CA VAL A 88 -19.83 0.81 -2.48
C VAL A 88 -20.03 1.17 -3.94
N GLY A 89 -19.02 0.98 -4.79
CA GLY A 89 -19.16 1.20 -6.22
C GLY A 89 -20.21 0.28 -6.86
N GLU A 90 -20.28 -0.98 -6.43
CA GLU A 90 -21.33 -1.91 -6.85
C GLU A 90 -22.71 -1.51 -6.30
N LYS A 91 -22.76 -0.91 -5.10
CA LYS A 91 -23.99 -0.35 -4.52
C LYS A 91 -24.50 0.84 -5.34
N GLU A 92 -23.61 1.77 -5.67
CA GLU A 92 -23.90 2.95 -6.49
C GLU A 92 -24.31 2.56 -7.92
N GLN A 93 -23.73 1.50 -8.47
CA GLN A 93 -24.03 0.99 -9.81
C GLN A 93 -25.23 0.04 -9.86
N ARG A 94 -25.89 -0.24 -8.72
CA ARG A 94 -26.99 -1.21 -8.59
C ARG A 94 -26.65 -2.62 -9.10
N THR A 95 -25.39 -3.03 -8.97
CA THR A 95 -24.90 -4.36 -9.38
C THR A 95 -24.73 -5.33 -8.22
N LEU A 96 -24.98 -4.88 -6.98
CA LEU A 96 -24.96 -5.74 -5.78
C LEU A 96 -26.04 -6.82 -5.79
N GLU A 97 -27.26 -6.51 -6.24
CA GLU A 97 -28.38 -7.45 -6.27
C GLU A 97 -28.10 -8.67 -7.16
N PRO A 98 -27.63 -8.51 -8.42
CA PRO A 98 -27.15 -9.64 -9.23
C PRO A 98 -26.02 -10.44 -8.58
N LEU A 99 -25.09 -9.77 -7.89
CA LEU A 99 -23.93 -10.42 -7.27
C LEU A 99 -24.35 -11.35 -6.12
N LEU A 100 -25.35 -10.93 -5.34
CA LEU A 100 -25.93 -11.71 -4.24
C LEU A 100 -26.73 -12.92 -4.73
N VAL A 101 -27.13 -12.97 -6.00
CA VAL A 101 -27.83 -14.13 -6.57
C VAL A 101 -26.86 -15.15 -7.17
N THR A 102 -25.56 -14.85 -7.22
CA THR A 102 -24.56 -15.79 -7.72
C THR A 102 -24.40 -17.01 -6.80
N PRO A 103 -24.09 -18.20 -7.36
CA PRO A 103 -23.89 -19.44 -6.59
C PRO A 103 -22.54 -19.48 -5.85
N LEU A 104 -21.98 -18.31 -5.51
CA LEU A 104 -20.70 -18.17 -4.82
C LEU A 104 -20.91 -18.14 -3.31
N THR A 105 -20.06 -18.84 -2.58
CA THR A 105 -20.03 -18.75 -1.11
C THR A 105 -19.51 -17.37 -0.68
N ASP A 106 -20.05 -16.84 0.42
CA ASP A 106 -19.67 -15.54 0.99
C ASP A 106 -18.15 -15.38 1.20
N ARG A 107 -17.48 -16.45 1.63
CA ARG A 107 -16.01 -16.47 1.77
C ARG A 107 -15.30 -16.33 0.43
N GLN A 108 -15.76 -17.01 -0.62
CA GLN A 108 -15.14 -16.92 -1.96
C GLN A 108 -15.31 -15.53 -2.57
N LEU A 109 -16.44 -14.87 -2.32
CA LEU A 109 -16.69 -13.50 -2.75
C LEU A 109 -15.72 -12.53 -2.04
N LEU A 110 -15.61 -12.64 -0.71
CA LEU A 110 -14.74 -11.79 0.08
C LEU A 110 -13.27 -11.95 -0.33
N TRP A 111 -12.80 -13.19 -0.52
CA TRP A 111 -11.46 -13.45 -1.04
C TRP A 111 -11.25 -12.88 -2.44
N GLY A 112 -12.25 -12.93 -3.33
CA GLY A 112 -12.19 -12.31 -4.65
C GLY A 112 -11.94 -10.80 -4.58
N LYS A 113 -12.68 -10.09 -3.72
CA LYS A 113 -12.55 -8.63 -3.56
C LYS A 113 -11.22 -8.21 -2.93
N VAL A 114 -10.75 -8.99 -1.94
CA VAL A 114 -9.45 -8.76 -1.31
C VAL A 114 -8.33 -8.98 -2.33
N LEU A 115 -8.36 -10.07 -3.08
CA LEU A 115 -7.34 -10.35 -4.10
C LEU A 115 -7.37 -9.34 -5.25
N GLY A 116 -8.55 -8.87 -5.66
CA GLY A 116 -8.72 -7.87 -6.72
C GLY A 116 -8.09 -6.51 -6.39
N SER A 117 -7.94 -6.18 -5.10
CA SER A 117 -7.26 -4.97 -4.63
C SER A 117 -5.81 -5.22 -4.20
N LEU A 118 -5.48 -6.42 -3.72
CA LEU A 118 -4.14 -6.78 -3.27
C LEU A 118 -3.15 -6.97 -4.43
N ILE A 119 -3.55 -7.71 -5.47
CA ILE A 119 -2.69 -7.96 -6.64
C ILE A 119 -2.16 -6.65 -7.25
N PRO A 120 -3.00 -5.67 -7.61
CA PRO A 120 -2.51 -4.42 -8.18
C PRO A 120 -1.65 -3.61 -7.19
N CYS A 121 -1.94 -3.66 -5.89
CA CYS A 121 -1.13 -3.01 -4.87
C CYS A 121 0.29 -3.60 -4.81
N VAL A 122 0.41 -4.93 -4.79
CA VAL A 122 1.72 -5.61 -4.74
C VAL A 122 2.53 -5.35 -6.01
N ILE A 123 1.86 -5.32 -7.18
CA ILE A 123 2.49 -4.96 -8.46
C ILE A 123 3.07 -3.54 -8.39
N LEU A 124 2.33 -2.58 -7.84
CA LEU A 124 2.83 -1.21 -7.68
C LEU A 124 3.99 -1.13 -6.68
N LEU A 125 3.92 -1.89 -5.59
CA LEU A 125 4.91 -1.87 -4.53
C LEU A 125 6.26 -2.41 -5.05
N TYR A 126 6.26 -3.58 -5.69
CA TYR A 126 7.48 -4.17 -6.24
C TYR A 126 7.94 -3.48 -7.53
N GLY A 127 7.01 -3.14 -8.42
CA GLY A 127 7.30 -2.43 -9.66
C GLY A 127 7.87 -1.04 -9.40
N GLY A 128 7.27 -0.28 -8.49
CA GLY A 128 7.76 1.04 -8.07
C GLY A 128 9.13 0.98 -7.42
N THR A 129 9.38 -0.06 -6.60
CA THR A 129 10.70 -0.29 -6.00
C THR A 129 11.76 -0.62 -7.04
N ALA A 130 11.46 -1.48 -8.02
CA ALA A 130 12.40 -1.80 -9.10
C ALA A 130 12.74 -0.57 -9.94
N VAL A 131 11.73 0.22 -10.31
CA VAL A 131 11.92 1.45 -11.11
C VAL A 131 12.76 2.48 -10.35
N THR A 132 12.49 2.68 -9.06
CA THR A 132 13.26 3.63 -8.23
C THR A 132 14.69 3.20 -8.00
N ALA A 133 14.91 1.92 -7.69
CA ALA A 133 16.26 1.38 -7.52
C ALA A 133 17.11 1.59 -8.79
N ILE A 134 16.56 1.30 -9.97
CA ILE A 134 17.24 1.53 -11.24
C ILE A 134 17.47 3.02 -11.46
N ALA A 135 16.45 3.85 -11.28
CA ALA A 135 16.55 5.29 -11.53
C ALA A 135 17.59 5.99 -10.64
N ILE A 136 17.63 5.66 -9.34
CA ILE A 136 18.62 6.20 -8.40
C ILE A 136 20.04 5.77 -8.80
N ASN A 137 20.25 4.49 -9.10
CA ASN A 137 21.57 3.98 -9.47
C ASN A 137 22.07 4.56 -10.81
N VAL A 138 21.19 4.67 -11.81
CA VAL A 138 21.54 5.33 -13.09
C VAL A 138 21.91 6.79 -12.87
N LEU A 139 21.14 7.51 -12.06
CA LEU A 139 21.39 8.91 -11.77
C LEU A 139 22.72 9.14 -11.02
N LEU A 140 23.05 8.27 -10.07
CA LEU A 140 24.34 8.31 -9.36
C LEU A 140 25.52 7.98 -10.28
N LEU A 141 25.38 6.99 -11.17
CA LEU A 141 26.41 6.63 -12.15
C LEU A 141 26.71 7.79 -13.11
N VAL A 142 25.68 8.48 -13.61
CA VAL A 142 25.86 9.63 -14.52
C VAL A 142 26.59 10.79 -13.83
N MET A 143 26.43 10.91 -12.52
CA MET A 143 27.06 11.96 -11.69
C MET A 143 28.42 11.55 -11.12
N GLY A 144 28.91 10.34 -11.42
CA GLY A 144 30.21 9.85 -10.94
C GLY A 144 30.25 9.47 -9.45
N ASN A 145 29.08 9.30 -8.82
CA ASN A 145 28.97 8.87 -7.43
C ASN A 145 28.92 7.34 -7.31
N PRO A 146 29.32 6.77 -6.16
CA PRO A 146 29.26 5.33 -5.93
C PRO A 146 27.82 4.82 -5.99
N LEU A 147 27.67 3.56 -6.39
CA LEU A 147 26.39 2.87 -6.36
C LEU A 147 25.90 2.74 -4.92
N VAL A 148 24.61 3.00 -4.72
CA VAL A 148 23.97 2.96 -3.42
C VAL A 148 22.94 1.84 -3.42
N LEU A 149 22.95 1.02 -2.37
CA LEU A 149 21.95 -0.02 -2.20
C LEU A 149 20.60 0.62 -1.85
N PHE A 150 19.71 0.66 -2.84
CA PHE A 150 18.32 1.09 -2.67
C PHE A 150 17.39 -0.03 -3.10
N PRO A 151 16.46 -0.50 -2.25
CA PRO A 151 16.27 -0.18 -0.83
C PRO A 151 17.41 -0.68 0.08
N ASP A 152 17.57 -0.06 1.24
CA ASP A 152 18.40 -0.55 2.36
C ASP A 152 17.88 -1.90 2.91
N PRO A 153 18.68 -2.69 3.65
CA PRO A 153 18.21 -3.98 4.16
C PRO A 153 16.93 -3.91 5.03
N PRO A 154 16.77 -2.94 5.95
CA PRO A 154 15.48 -2.67 6.59
C PRO A 154 14.38 -2.30 5.58
N GLY A 155 14.65 -1.37 4.66
CA GLY A 155 13.72 -1.00 3.58
C GLY A 155 13.26 -2.18 2.70
N MET A 156 14.13 -3.16 2.44
CA MET A 156 13.76 -4.40 1.78
C MET A 156 12.77 -5.21 2.63
N PHE A 157 13.02 -5.34 3.93
CA PHE A 157 12.08 -5.98 4.85
C PHE A 157 10.73 -5.23 4.88
N LEU A 158 10.76 -3.90 4.96
CA LEU A 158 9.58 -3.05 4.89
C LEU A 158 8.78 -3.30 3.60
N ILE A 159 9.42 -3.28 2.44
CA ILE A 159 8.73 -3.40 1.15
C ILE A 159 8.27 -4.84 0.92
N PHE A 160 9.13 -5.84 1.08
CA PHE A 160 8.78 -7.21 0.71
C PHE A 160 7.87 -7.90 1.73
N VAL A 161 8.00 -7.59 3.01
CA VAL A 161 7.27 -8.27 4.10
C VAL A 161 6.18 -7.36 4.66
N VAL A 162 6.55 -6.16 5.12
CA VAL A 162 5.61 -5.27 5.82
C VAL A 162 4.57 -4.68 4.86
N GLY A 163 4.97 -4.31 3.65
CA GLY A 163 4.13 -3.69 2.62
C GLY A 163 2.88 -4.51 2.27
N PRO A 164 3.01 -5.80 1.89
CA PRO A 164 1.87 -6.67 1.63
C PRO A 164 0.93 -6.83 2.83
N ILE A 165 1.46 -6.87 4.05
CA ILE A 165 0.67 -7.02 5.28
C ILE A 165 -0.10 -5.73 5.59
N VAL A 166 0.54 -4.58 5.41
CA VAL A 166 -0.09 -3.26 5.51
C VAL A 166 -1.21 -3.12 4.46
N ALA A 167 -0.96 -3.54 3.22
CA ALA A 167 -1.97 -3.55 2.17
C ALA A 167 -3.17 -4.43 2.55
N LEU A 168 -2.93 -5.64 3.09
CA LEU A 168 -3.98 -6.52 3.60
C LEU A 168 -4.79 -5.87 4.73
N ALA A 169 -4.13 -5.23 5.68
CA ALA A 169 -4.78 -4.52 6.79
C ALA A 169 -5.71 -3.42 6.27
N ILE A 170 -5.26 -2.63 5.29
CA ILE A 170 -6.03 -1.51 4.74
C ILE A 170 -7.20 -2.00 3.87
N ILE A 171 -6.97 -3.03 3.04
CA ILE A 171 -8.03 -3.61 2.21
C ILE A 171 -9.13 -4.20 3.10
N SER A 172 -8.75 -4.93 4.16
CA SER A 172 -9.71 -5.56 5.07
C SER A 172 -10.49 -4.54 5.92
N THR A 173 -9.85 -3.49 6.42
CA THR A 173 -10.56 -2.38 7.08
C THR A 173 -11.53 -1.69 6.12
N MET A 174 -11.10 -1.41 4.89
CA MET A 174 -11.95 -0.75 3.90
C MET A 174 -13.16 -1.57 3.49
N ILE A 175 -13.03 -2.88 3.32
CA ILE A 175 -14.16 -3.76 3.03
C ILE A 175 -15.18 -3.74 4.18
N LEU A 176 -14.73 -3.70 5.42
CA LEU A 176 -15.62 -3.61 6.60
C LEU A 176 -16.36 -2.27 6.69
N ILE A 177 -15.66 -1.17 6.39
CA ILE A 177 -16.21 0.19 6.46
C ILE A 177 -17.15 0.45 5.28
N SER A 178 -16.74 0.06 4.07
CA SER A 178 -17.51 0.21 2.84
C SER A 178 -18.89 -0.48 2.92
N GLY A 179 -19.02 -1.58 3.66
CA GLY A 179 -20.31 -2.22 3.91
C GLY A 179 -21.31 -1.40 4.72
N LYS A 180 -20.88 -0.35 5.46
CA LYS A 180 -21.74 0.47 6.31
C LYS A 180 -22.11 1.83 5.71
N VAL A 181 -21.41 2.25 4.68
CA VAL A 181 -21.55 3.60 4.11
C VAL A 181 -22.16 3.54 2.72
N SER A 182 -22.79 4.63 2.29
CA SER A 182 -23.50 4.70 1.01
C SER A 182 -22.68 5.34 -0.10
N ARG A 183 -21.59 6.07 0.22
CA ARG A 183 -20.74 6.78 -0.75
C ARG A 183 -19.28 6.34 -0.68
N VAL A 184 -18.64 6.20 -1.84
CA VAL A 184 -17.22 5.76 -1.91
C VAL A 184 -16.28 6.71 -1.17
N TYR A 185 -16.56 8.02 -1.22
CA TYR A 185 -15.73 9.03 -0.54
C TYR A 185 -15.77 8.89 0.99
N GLU A 186 -16.94 8.63 1.57
CA GLU A 186 -17.11 8.43 3.02
C GLU A 186 -16.37 7.17 3.50
N ALA A 187 -16.41 6.10 2.69
CA ALA A 187 -15.64 4.88 2.95
C ALA A 187 -14.15 5.18 2.98
N TYR A 188 -13.66 5.88 1.96
CA TYR A 188 -12.25 6.21 1.81
C TYR A 188 -11.74 7.12 2.94
N GLN A 189 -12.51 8.14 3.33
CA GLN A 189 -12.11 9.06 4.39
C GLN A 189 -12.16 8.42 5.79
N THR A 190 -13.10 7.50 6.01
CA THR A 190 -13.18 6.79 7.30
C THR A 190 -12.08 5.74 7.42
N GLY A 191 -11.78 5.02 6.34
CA GLY A 191 -10.70 4.03 6.34
C GLY A 191 -9.29 4.62 6.18
N SER A 192 -9.14 5.87 5.75
CA SER A 192 -7.84 6.54 5.74
C SER A 192 -7.26 6.73 7.14
N VAL A 193 -8.10 6.72 8.19
CA VAL A 193 -7.64 6.67 9.58
C VAL A 193 -6.78 5.44 9.84
N ALA A 194 -7.12 4.28 9.28
CA ALA A 194 -6.31 3.07 9.40
C ALA A 194 -4.94 3.23 8.71
N VAL A 195 -4.90 3.95 7.59
CA VAL A 195 -3.65 4.29 6.90
C VAL A 195 -2.79 5.20 7.78
N LEU A 196 -3.38 6.22 8.40
CA LEU A 196 -2.67 7.13 9.31
C LEU A 196 -2.07 6.41 10.52
N VAL A 197 -2.82 5.51 11.16
CA VAL A 197 -2.32 4.74 12.31
C VAL A 197 -1.11 3.89 11.92
N LEU A 198 -1.15 3.27 10.73
CA LEU A 198 -0.03 2.49 10.21
C LEU A 198 1.18 3.34 9.84
N MET A 199 1.01 4.66 9.71
CA MET A 199 2.08 5.58 9.35
C MET A 199 2.87 6.16 10.49
N ILE A 200 2.29 6.21 11.69
CA ILE A 200 2.95 6.77 12.86
C ILE A 200 4.33 6.15 13.11
N PRO A 201 4.51 4.80 13.09
CA PRO A 201 5.81 4.21 13.37
C PRO A 201 6.83 4.47 12.27
N LEU A 202 6.38 4.73 11.03
CA LEU A 202 7.27 4.97 9.90
C LEU A 202 7.97 6.34 9.97
N TYR A 203 7.43 7.28 10.77
CA TYR A 203 8.07 8.57 11.05
C TYR A 203 9.08 8.50 12.19
N LEU A 204 9.16 7.41 12.96
CA LEU A 204 10.06 7.29 14.11
C LEU A 204 11.54 7.53 13.75
N PRO A 205 12.06 7.03 12.60
CA PRO A 205 13.43 7.33 12.18
C PRO A 205 13.70 8.82 11.92
N MET A 206 12.67 9.61 11.62
CA MET A 206 12.78 11.07 11.42
C MET A 206 13.09 11.80 12.73
N MET A 207 12.79 11.23 13.90
CA MET A 207 13.01 11.90 15.18
C MET A 207 14.50 11.99 15.56
N GLN A 208 15.40 11.38 14.79
CA GLN A 208 16.85 11.38 15.04
C GLN A 208 17.58 12.65 14.57
N PHE A 209 16.87 13.72 14.19
CA PHE A 209 17.46 15.00 13.75
C PHE A 209 18.45 15.64 14.75
N SER A 210 18.48 15.22 16.03
CA SER A 210 19.28 15.82 17.10
C SER A 210 20.63 15.14 17.42
N GLY A 211 21.20 14.33 16.53
CA GLY A 211 22.66 14.08 16.56
C GLY A 211 23.14 12.65 16.84
N SER A 212 22.27 11.65 16.82
CA SER A 212 22.71 10.26 16.66
C SER A 212 22.48 9.86 15.22
N VAL A 213 23.56 9.54 14.49
CA VAL A 213 23.50 9.01 13.13
C VAL A 213 22.51 7.84 13.11
N GLY A 214 21.61 7.84 12.12
CA GLY A 214 20.47 6.92 11.98
C GLY A 214 20.82 5.50 12.43
N SER A 215 20.54 5.18 13.69
CA SER A 215 20.86 3.86 14.20
C SER A 215 20.00 2.85 13.46
N LEU A 216 20.66 1.89 12.80
CA LEU A 216 19.98 0.79 12.11
C LEU A 216 18.93 0.15 13.03
N ASP A 217 19.22 0.06 14.32
CA ASP A 217 18.33 -0.49 15.35
C ASP A 217 16.98 0.23 15.43
N LEU A 218 16.95 1.56 15.31
CA LEU A 218 15.70 2.33 15.35
C LEU A 218 14.86 2.15 14.07
N ILE A 219 15.51 1.97 12.91
CA ILE A 219 14.83 1.69 11.63
C ILE A 219 14.22 0.29 11.67
N TRP A 220 14.99 -0.70 12.14
CA TRP A 220 14.47 -2.04 12.37
C TRP A 220 13.32 -2.04 13.38
N LEU A 221 13.42 -1.27 14.46
CA LEU A 221 12.35 -1.13 15.44
C LEU A 221 11.09 -0.52 14.83
N SER A 222 11.21 0.54 14.01
CA SER A 222 10.03 1.12 13.34
C SER A 222 9.37 0.13 12.40
N ASP A 223 10.15 -0.64 11.64
CA ASP A 223 9.61 -1.61 10.68
C ASP A 223 8.94 -2.78 11.41
N LEU A 224 9.52 -3.24 12.53
CA LEU A 224 8.94 -4.28 13.38
C LEU A 224 7.66 -3.82 14.07
N ILE A 225 7.61 -2.57 14.57
CA ILE A 225 6.38 -2.00 15.14
C ILE A 225 5.31 -1.90 14.06
N THR A 226 5.65 -1.39 12.88
CA THR A 226 4.72 -1.30 11.74
C THR A 226 4.19 -2.68 11.37
N PHE A 227 5.07 -3.68 11.30
CA PHE A 227 4.71 -5.07 11.05
C PHE A 227 3.73 -5.60 12.11
N ALA A 228 4.04 -5.42 13.39
CA ALA A 228 3.22 -5.90 14.48
C ALA A 228 1.83 -5.25 14.47
N VAL A 229 1.76 -3.93 14.31
CA VAL A 229 0.49 -3.19 14.23
C VAL A 229 -0.30 -3.62 12.99
N ALA A 230 0.33 -3.76 11.83
CA ALA A 230 -0.32 -4.20 10.60
C ALA A 230 -0.88 -5.62 10.72
N LEU A 231 -0.13 -6.54 11.36
CA LEU A 231 -0.56 -7.91 11.57
C LEU A 231 -1.74 -7.99 12.56
N VAL A 232 -1.69 -7.23 13.65
CA VAL A 232 -2.80 -7.13 14.60
C VAL A 232 -4.04 -6.55 13.92
N LEU A 233 -3.90 -5.45 13.18
CA LEU A 233 -5.03 -4.86 12.45
C LEU A 233 -5.59 -5.83 11.42
N ALA A 234 -4.76 -6.44 10.57
CA ALA A 234 -5.20 -7.39 9.55
C ALA A 234 -5.90 -8.61 10.15
N SER A 235 -5.39 -9.16 11.26
CA SER A 235 -6.01 -10.32 11.92
C SER A 235 -7.35 -9.97 12.58
N LEU A 236 -7.42 -8.82 13.25
CA LEU A 236 -8.67 -8.32 13.86
C LEU A 236 -9.73 -8.04 12.81
N THR A 237 -9.37 -7.31 11.75
CA THR A 237 -10.32 -6.94 10.69
C THR A 237 -10.76 -8.16 9.90
N TRP A 238 -9.87 -9.12 9.64
CA TRP A 238 -10.23 -10.38 9.02
C TRP A 238 -11.20 -11.20 9.87
N ALA A 239 -10.94 -11.30 11.17
CA ALA A 239 -11.84 -11.98 12.11
C ALA A 239 -13.22 -11.30 12.19
N LEU A 240 -13.26 -9.97 12.18
CA LEU A 240 -14.50 -9.20 12.14
C LEU A 240 -15.23 -9.36 10.81
N ALA A 241 -14.51 -9.37 9.69
CA ALA A 241 -15.08 -9.52 8.36
C ALA A 241 -15.73 -10.88 8.19
N THR A 242 -15.05 -11.96 8.60
CA THR A 242 -15.62 -13.32 8.51
C THR A 242 -16.83 -13.55 9.43
N LYS A 243 -16.91 -12.87 10.58
CA LYS A 243 -18.08 -12.95 11.48
C LYS A 243 -19.26 -12.08 11.06
N ARG A 244 -18.98 -10.92 10.44
CA ARG A 244 -20.00 -9.91 10.12
C ARG A 244 -20.56 -10.03 8.71
N PHE A 245 -19.90 -10.78 7.84
CA PHE A 245 -20.39 -11.09 6.50
C PHE A 245 -21.52 -12.12 6.57
N ASN A 246 -22.72 -11.67 6.94
CA ASN A 246 -23.98 -12.39 6.79
C ASN A 246 -24.80 -11.69 5.70
N ARG A 247 -25.08 -12.41 4.61
CA ARG A 247 -25.88 -11.96 3.45
C ARG A 247 -27.15 -11.18 3.84
N ASP A 248 -27.85 -11.62 4.87
CA ASP A 248 -29.15 -11.09 5.27
C ASP A 248 -29.10 -9.65 5.83
N GLN A 249 -27.98 -9.23 6.41
CA GLN A 249 -27.83 -7.86 6.94
C GLN A 249 -27.45 -6.84 5.86
N MET A 250 -26.86 -7.27 4.75
CA MET A 250 -26.52 -6.36 3.65
C MET A 250 -27.73 -6.02 2.79
N VAL A 251 -28.70 -6.93 2.66
CA VAL A 251 -29.95 -6.71 1.90
C VAL A 251 -30.87 -5.69 2.59
N THR A 252 -30.84 -5.60 3.92
CA THR A 252 -31.68 -4.65 4.68
C THR A 252 -31.13 -3.21 4.71
N GLN A 253 -29.90 -2.98 4.24
CA GLN A 253 -29.26 -1.66 4.20
C GLN A 253 -29.15 -1.07 2.79
N VAL A 254 -29.72 -1.73 1.77
CA VAL A 254 -29.83 -1.19 0.40
C VAL A 254 -31.03 -0.26 0.32
#